data_AF-A0A2G3K7Z4-F1
#
_entry.id   AF-A0A2G3K7Z4-F1
#
_cell.length_a   1.000
_cell.length_b   1.000
_cell.length_c   1.000
_cell.angle_alpha   90.00
_cell.angle_beta   90.00
_cell.angle_gamma   90.00
#
_symmetry.space_group_name_H-M   'P 1'
#
loop_
_entity.id
_entity.type
_entity.pdbx_description
1 polymer ?
#
loop_
_entity_poly.entity_id
_entity_poly.type
_entity_poly.pdbx_seq_one_letter_code
_entity_poly.pdbx_strand_id
1 'polypeptide(L)'
;MGFFSKLFGQQAKPSSPTTVATAPPAADSSTLTPDQLALAGARTALSLDDFSAALVAATPLMQATDKSIRQDAIQICSLAAIASEQWPDAYSVTQKLFELAPTAHHALQLAVAAIMIGDAKRGDAWISKAIEINERRKVLPPMLIRTQFIRALVQQQQLAPALPHLDWMKGVYLPLHNTDPTYLALRGLPDFDAFLAQSWPVVIPVLASSQAIVWYSEMLPYLDTPGQSAVRAVLRTQLGFDS
;
A
#
# COMPACT_ATOMS: atom_id res chain seq x y z
N MET A 1 13.16 -4.08 12.67
CA MET A 1 12.23 -5.02 11.99
C MET A 1 11.32 -4.18 11.10
N GLY A 2 11.80 -3.86 9.89
CA GLY A 2 11.23 -2.84 9.01
C GLY A 2 9.82 -3.16 8.54
N PHE A 3 8.97 -2.14 8.54
CA PHE A 3 7.58 -2.18 8.06
C PHE A 3 7.49 -2.59 6.57
N PHE A 4 8.56 -2.37 5.80
CA PHE A 4 8.65 -2.72 4.37
C PHE A 4 8.82 -4.22 4.09
N SER A 5 9.43 -5.00 4.99
CA SER A 5 9.62 -6.45 4.78
C SER A 5 8.30 -7.23 4.74
N LYS A 6 7.23 -6.68 5.33
CA LYS A 6 5.89 -7.28 5.32
C LYS A 6 5.08 -6.98 4.05
N LEU A 7 5.48 -5.98 3.26
CA LEU A 7 4.76 -5.59 2.03
C LEU A 7 5.31 -6.28 0.76
N PHE A 8 6.55 -6.81 0.80
CA PHE A 8 7.23 -7.36 -0.38
C PHE A 8 7.71 -8.82 -0.23
N GLY A 9 7.24 -9.53 0.80
CA GLY A 9 7.64 -10.91 1.07
C GLY A 9 7.16 -11.87 -0.02
N GLN A 10 8.00 -12.14 -1.02
CA GLN A 10 7.95 -13.41 -1.74
C GLN A 10 8.15 -14.54 -0.72
N GLN A 11 7.23 -15.50 -0.69
CA GLN A 11 7.41 -16.75 0.02
C GLN A 11 8.62 -17.49 -0.58
N ALA A 12 9.72 -17.53 0.15
CA ALA A 12 10.81 -18.45 -0.14
C ALA A 12 10.28 -19.88 0.10
N LYS A 13 10.11 -20.62 -0.98
CA LYS A 13 9.75 -22.05 -0.97
C LYS A 13 10.93 -22.83 -0.38
N PRO A 14 10.73 -23.75 0.58
CA PRO A 14 11.83 -24.53 1.14
C PRO A 14 12.32 -25.57 0.12
N SER A 15 13.60 -25.49 -0.23
CA SER A 15 14.29 -26.50 -1.04
C SER A 15 14.74 -27.66 -0.16
N SER A 16 14.26 -28.87 -0.45
CA SER A 16 14.79 -30.12 0.10
C SER A 16 16.04 -30.59 -0.68
N PRO A 17 16.89 -31.46 -0.09
CA PRO A 17 18.33 -31.45 -0.35
C PRO A 17 18.83 -32.48 -1.37
N THR A 18 19.96 -32.11 -1.97
CA THR A 18 21.09 -32.91 -2.49
C THR A 18 20.84 -33.97 -3.56
N THR A 19 21.40 -33.71 -4.74
CA THR A 19 22.05 -34.75 -5.55
C THR A 19 23.34 -34.17 -6.13
N VAL A 20 24.47 -34.80 -5.79
CA VAL A 20 25.81 -34.47 -6.28
C VAL A 20 25.92 -34.95 -7.72
N ALA A 21 26.19 -34.04 -8.66
CA ALA A 21 26.58 -34.37 -10.02
C ALA A 21 27.55 -33.32 -10.57
N THR A 22 28.82 -33.73 -10.58
CA THR A 22 29.87 -33.50 -11.59
C THR A 22 29.92 -32.16 -12.33
N ALA A 23 31.00 -31.40 -12.06
CA ALA A 23 31.31 -30.13 -12.71
C ALA A 23 31.76 -30.28 -14.19
N PRO A 24 31.19 -29.49 -15.11
CA PRO A 24 31.80 -29.09 -16.38
C PRO A 24 32.29 -27.62 -16.31
N PRO A 25 33.07 -27.15 -17.30
CA PRO A 25 34.21 -26.25 -17.09
C PRO A 25 33.80 -24.81 -16.76
N ALA A 26 34.75 -24.10 -16.13
CA ALA A 26 34.69 -22.70 -15.75
C ALA A 26 34.14 -21.83 -16.89
N ALA A 27 32.87 -21.45 -16.77
CA ALA A 27 32.26 -20.39 -17.54
C ALA A 27 32.61 -19.07 -16.87
N ASP A 28 33.24 -18.19 -17.67
CA ASP A 28 33.50 -16.77 -17.46
C ASP A 28 33.03 -16.20 -16.12
N SER A 29 34.00 -15.85 -15.27
CA SER A 29 33.81 -14.85 -14.21
C SER A 29 33.45 -13.52 -14.87
N SER A 30 32.18 -13.34 -15.19
CA SER A 30 31.62 -12.11 -15.74
C SER A 30 31.81 -11.00 -14.71
N THR A 31 32.86 -10.21 -14.91
CA THR A 31 33.11 -9.00 -14.14
C THR A 31 31.91 -8.08 -14.34
N LEU A 32 31.16 -7.81 -13.28
CA LEU A 32 30.05 -6.86 -13.33
C LEU A 32 30.55 -5.52 -13.84
N THR A 33 29.76 -4.86 -14.68
CA THR A 33 30.06 -3.49 -15.10
C THR A 33 29.99 -2.56 -13.87
N PRO A 34 30.65 -1.39 -13.90
CA PRO A 34 30.55 -0.41 -12.82
C PRO A 34 29.10 -0.07 -12.44
N ASP A 35 28.22 0.09 -13.44
CA ASP A 35 26.79 0.36 -13.22
C ASP A 35 26.07 -0.81 -12.54
N GLN A 36 26.38 -2.05 -12.92
CA GLN A 36 25.82 -3.25 -12.29
C GLN A 36 26.26 -3.38 -10.83
N LEU A 37 27.54 -3.07 -10.54
CA LEU A 37 28.07 -3.09 -9.18
C LEU A 37 27.43 -1.98 -8.32
N ALA A 38 27.29 -0.77 -8.87
CA ALA A 38 26.62 0.34 -8.20
C ALA A 38 25.14 0.02 -7.92
N LEU A 39 24.43 -0.59 -8.88
CA LEU A 39 23.05 -1.02 -8.70
C LEU A 39 22.91 -2.10 -7.62
N ALA A 40 23.84 -3.07 -7.58
CA ALA A 40 23.87 -4.08 -6.52
C ALA A 40 24.10 -3.45 -5.13
N GLY A 41 24.98 -2.45 -5.05
CA GLY A 41 25.19 -1.65 -3.85
C GLY A 41 23.93 -0.91 -3.41
N ALA A 42 23.23 -0.25 -4.34
CA ALA A 42 21.97 0.43 -4.06
C ALA A 42 20.88 -0.52 -3.54
N ARG A 43 20.75 -1.72 -4.14
CA ARG A 43 19.82 -2.76 -3.66
C ARG A 43 20.16 -3.25 -2.26
N THR A 44 21.45 -3.40 -1.98
CA THR A 44 21.94 -3.82 -0.65
C THR A 44 21.59 -2.78 0.39
N ALA A 45 21.90 -1.51 0.13
CA ALA A 45 21.53 -0.38 1.00
C ALA A 45 20.01 -0.32 1.24
N LEU A 46 19.20 -0.45 0.18
CA LEU A 46 17.74 -0.48 0.29
C LEU A 46 17.25 -1.64 1.19
N SER A 47 17.85 -2.83 1.06
CA SER A 47 17.47 -4.00 1.88
C SER A 47 17.83 -3.88 3.36
N LEU A 48 18.78 -3.00 3.67
CA LEU A 48 19.22 -2.68 5.04
C LEU A 48 18.50 -1.44 5.61
N ASP A 49 17.46 -0.95 4.92
CA ASP A 49 16.76 0.30 5.24
C ASP A 49 17.67 1.55 5.26
N ASP A 50 18.86 1.48 4.64
CA ASP A 50 19.74 2.64 4.43
C ASP A 50 19.31 3.41 3.18
N PHE A 51 18.18 4.11 3.31
CA PHE A 51 17.55 4.82 2.20
C PHE A 51 18.42 5.96 1.65
N SER A 52 19.24 6.58 2.50
CA SER A 52 20.18 7.63 2.10
C SER A 52 21.26 7.06 1.18
N ALA A 53 21.93 5.98 1.59
CA ALA A 53 22.93 5.33 0.74
C ALA A 53 22.31 4.74 -0.54
N ALA A 54 21.10 4.18 -0.45
CA ALA A 54 20.37 3.69 -1.61
C ALA A 54 20.10 4.80 -2.64
N LEU A 55 19.65 5.98 -2.20
CA LEU A 55 19.42 7.14 -3.06
C LEU A 55 20.72 7.63 -3.69
N VAL A 56 21.80 7.78 -2.92
CA VAL A 56 23.11 8.23 -3.43
C VAL A 56 23.62 7.28 -4.52
N ALA A 57 23.52 5.97 -4.31
CA ALA A 57 24.01 4.97 -5.26
C ALA A 57 23.12 4.86 -6.51
N ALA A 58 21.79 4.94 -6.38
CA ALA A 58 20.87 4.75 -7.49
C ALA A 58 20.64 6.00 -8.36
N THR A 59 20.74 7.21 -7.80
CA THR A 59 20.40 8.46 -8.50
C THR A 59 21.17 8.65 -9.82
N PRO A 60 22.51 8.44 -9.89
CA PRO A 60 23.26 8.58 -11.14
C PRO A 60 22.80 7.58 -12.21
N LEU A 61 22.34 6.39 -11.78
CA LEU A 61 21.93 5.30 -12.66
C LEU A 61 20.54 5.52 -13.28
N MET A 62 19.77 6.51 -12.81
CA MET A 62 18.48 6.87 -13.43
C MET A 62 18.63 7.39 -14.87
N GLN A 63 19.85 7.68 -15.31
CA GLN A 63 20.18 8.06 -16.70
C GLN A 63 21.05 7.02 -17.42
N ALA A 64 21.24 5.84 -16.82
CA ALA A 64 22.03 4.77 -17.44
C ALA A 64 21.50 4.42 -18.83
N THR A 65 22.39 4.15 -19.78
CA THR A 65 22.01 3.79 -21.16
C THR A 65 21.20 2.49 -21.18
N ASP A 66 21.61 1.51 -20.38
CA ASP A 66 20.90 0.25 -20.18
C ASP A 66 19.52 0.51 -19.56
N LYS A 67 18.48 0.12 -20.28
CA LYS A 67 17.09 0.32 -19.88
C LYS A 67 16.75 -0.41 -18.58
N SER A 68 17.29 -1.61 -18.37
CA SER A 68 16.99 -2.41 -17.18
C SER A 68 17.61 -1.79 -15.93
N ILE A 69 18.88 -1.37 -16.01
CA ILE A 69 19.58 -0.67 -14.92
C ILE A 69 18.85 0.63 -14.59
N ARG A 70 18.49 1.39 -15.63
CA ARG A 70 17.76 2.65 -15.46
C ARG A 70 16.42 2.46 -14.76
N GLN A 71 15.64 1.46 -15.16
CA GLN A 71 14.34 1.18 -14.56
C GLN A 71 14.48 0.77 -13.09
N ASP A 72 15.43 -0.10 -12.77
CA ASP A 72 15.67 -0.56 -11.40
C ASP A 72 16.17 0.58 -10.50
N ALA A 73 17.05 1.44 -11.02
CA ALA A 73 17.51 2.63 -10.32
C ALA A 73 16.36 3.57 -9.98
N ILE A 74 15.47 3.86 -10.94
CA ILE A 74 14.26 4.68 -10.71
C ILE A 74 13.36 4.03 -9.65
N GLN A 75 13.19 2.70 -9.69
CA GLN A 75 12.41 1.98 -8.68
C GLN A 75 13.02 2.09 -7.28
N ILE A 76 14.34 1.92 -7.14
CA ILE A 76 15.03 2.07 -5.85
C ILE A 76 14.90 3.50 -5.34
N CYS A 77 15.10 4.51 -6.19
CA CYS A 77 14.95 5.91 -5.82
C CYS A 77 13.52 6.24 -5.37
N SER A 78 12.50 5.73 -6.07
CA SER A 78 11.09 5.90 -5.69
C SER A 78 10.82 5.30 -4.31
N LEU A 79 11.22 4.04 -4.09
CA LEU A 79 11.01 3.35 -2.81
C LEU A 79 11.73 4.04 -1.65
N ALA A 80 13.01 4.42 -1.85
CA ALA A 80 13.80 5.08 -0.83
C ALA A 80 13.28 6.50 -0.50
N ALA A 81 12.83 7.26 -1.51
CA ALA A 81 12.23 8.57 -1.31
C ALA A 81 10.90 8.48 -0.54
N ILE A 82 10.03 7.50 -0.87
CA ILE A 82 8.80 7.24 -0.11
C ILE A 82 9.13 6.85 1.33
N ALA A 83 10.07 5.93 1.53
CA ALA A 83 10.45 5.46 2.86
C ALA A 83 11.11 6.54 3.73
N SER A 84 11.77 7.51 3.11
CA SER A 84 12.37 8.67 3.79
C SER A 84 11.43 9.88 3.86
N GLU A 85 10.16 9.72 3.47
CA GLU A 85 9.15 10.77 3.44
C GLU A 85 9.55 12.03 2.63
N GLN A 86 10.40 11.85 1.61
CA GLN A 86 10.80 12.90 0.68
C GLN A 86 9.74 13.05 -0.41
N TRP A 87 8.52 13.46 -0.02
CA TRP A 87 7.32 13.39 -0.85
C TRP A 87 7.39 14.08 -2.22
N PRO A 88 8.00 15.27 -2.37
CA PRO A 88 8.19 15.89 -3.69
C PRO A 88 9.03 15.05 -4.64
N ASP A 89 10.15 14.51 -4.15
CA ASP A 89 11.04 13.65 -4.93
C ASP A 89 10.40 12.29 -5.20
N ALA A 90 9.75 11.71 -4.20
CA ALA A 90 8.97 10.49 -4.34
C ALA A 90 7.92 10.63 -5.45
N TYR A 91 7.18 11.74 -5.49
CA TYR A 91 6.21 12.01 -6.54
C TYR A 91 6.89 12.08 -7.92
N SER A 92 7.94 12.90 -8.06
CA SER A 92 8.66 13.11 -9.33
C SER A 92 9.27 11.81 -9.89
N VAL A 93 9.95 11.04 -9.04
CA VAL A 93 10.61 9.78 -9.43
C VAL A 93 9.57 8.70 -9.74
N THR A 94 8.51 8.58 -8.94
CA THR A 94 7.45 7.60 -9.19
C THR A 94 6.67 7.91 -10.47
N GLN A 95 6.56 9.19 -10.84
CA GLN A 95 5.93 9.58 -12.11
C GLN A 95 6.73 9.03 -13.30
N LYS A 96 8.05 9.16 -13.29
CA LYS A 96 8.94 8.55 -14.29
C LYS A 96 8.80 7.03 -14.31
N LEU A 97 8.69 6.40 -13.13
CA LEU A 97 8.48 4.96 -13.02
C LEU A 97 7.15 4.51 -13.63
N PHE A 98 6.08 5.29 -13.41
CA PHE A 98 4.77 5.03 -14.00
C PHE A 98 4.78 5.16 -15.53
N GLU A 99 5.48 6.15 -16.07
CA GLU A 99 5.65 6.34 -17.52
C GLU A 99 6.37 5.15 -18.17
N LEU A 100 7.36 4.57 -17.49
CA LEU A 100 8.06 3.36 -17.95
C LEU A 100 7.21 2.09 -17.80
N ALA A 101 6.47 1.98 -16.69
CA ALA A 101 5.70 0.81 -16.33
C ALA A 101 4.39 1.22 -15.61
N PRO A 102 3.29 1.43 -16.35
CA PRO A 102 2.03 1.89 -15.76
C PRO A 102 1.33 0.75 -15.02
N THR A 103 1.50 0.70 -13.70
CA THR A 103 0.88 -0.29 -12.81
C THR A 103 -0.06 0.38 -11.80
N ALA A 104 -1.00 -0.39 -11.26
CA ALA A 104 -1.87 0.08 -10.17
C ALA A 104 -1.07 0.47 -8.92
N HIS A 105 0.05 -0.22 -8.66
CA HIS A 105 0.94 0.08 -7.54
C HIS A 105 1.61 1.45 -7.69
N HIS A 106 2.16 1.75 -8.87
CA HIS A 106 2.78 3.06 -9.13
C HIS A 106 1.74 4.19 -9.11
N ALA A 107 0.54 3.96 -9.66
CA ALA A 107 -0.55 4.95 -9.57
C ALA A 107 -0.98 5.20 -8.12
N LEU A 108 -1.05 4.15 -7.28
CA LEU A 108 -1.35 4.31 -5.85
C LEU A 108 -0.24 5.09 -5.13
N GLN A 109 1.03 4.79 -5.40
CA GLN A 109 2.16 5.55 -4.83
C GLN A 109 2.10 7.03 -5.24
N LEU A 110 1.74 7.34 -6.49
CA LEU A 110 1.51 8.70 -6.95
C LEU A 110 0.33 9.37 -6.25
N ALA A 111 -0.77 8.65 -6.01
CA ALA A 111 -1.91 9.15 -5.26
C ALA A 111 -1.51 9.53 -3.83
N VAL A 112 -0.82 8.63 -3.13
CA VAL A 112 -0.32 8.88 -1.77
C VAL A 112 0.65 10.06 -1.76
N ALA A 113 1.66 10.06 -2.63
CA ALA A 113 2.63 11.15 -2.68
C ALA A 113 1.97 12.51 -3.00
N ALA A 114 0.97 12.54 -3.89
CA ALA A 114 0.20 13.75 -4.20
C ALA A 114 -0.57 14.29 -2.98
N ILE A 115 -1.24 13.41 -2.22
CA ILE A 115 -1.87 13.81 -0.95
C ILE A 115 -0.83 14.35 0.02
N MET A 116 0.31 13.66 0.18
CA MET A 116 1.35 14.04 1.13
C MET A 116 2.04 15.38 0.82
N ILE A 117 2.05 15.82 -0.44
CA ILE A 117 2.49 17.17 -0.84
C ILE A 117 1.36 18.22 -0.80
N GLY A 118 0.15 17.85 -0.36
CA GLY A 118 -1.01 18.74 -0.23
C GLY A 118 -1.85 18.92 -1.49
N ASP A 119 -1.61 18.17 -2.57
CA ASP A 119 -2.38 18.26 -3.82
C ASP A 119 -3.50 17.21 -3.87
N ALA A 120 -4.60 17.50 -3.15
CA ALA A 120 -5.76 16.62 -3.03
C ALA A 120 -6.36 16.23 -4.40
N LYS A 121 -6.53 17.21 -5.29
CA LYS A 121 -7.11 17.01 -6.62
C LYS A 121 -6.30 16.02 -7.45
N ARG A 122 -4.97 16.12 -7.37
CA ARG A 122 -4.08 15.19 -8.04
C ARG A 122 -4.08 13.81 -7.39
N GLY A 123 -4.18 13.75 -6.06
CA GLY A 123 -4.38 12.50 -5.33
C GLY A 123 -5.62 11.75 -5.79
N ASP A 124 -6.76 12.44 -5.91
CA ASP A 124 -8.04 11.89 -6.37
C ASP A 124 -7.98 11.35 -7.81
N ALA A 125 -7.29 12.07 -8.70
CA ALA A 125 -7.07 11.61 -10.06
C ALA A 125 -6.24 10.33 -10.11
N TRP A 126 -5.17 10.25 -9.31
CA TRP A 126 -4.30 9.08 -9.28
C TRP A 126 -4.93 7.88 -8.59
N ILE A 127 -5.71 8.05 -7.51
CA ILE A 127 -6.40 6.91 -6.88
C ILE A 127 -7.45 6.33 -7.82
N SER A 128 -8.18 7.18 -8.56
CA SER A 128 -9.10 6.75 -9.60
C SER A 128 -8.37 5.96 -10.68
N LYS A 129 -7.18 6.42 -11.09
CA LYS A 129 -6.34 5.70 -12.06
C LYS A 129 -5.84 4.35 -11.52
N ALA A 130 -5.44 4.30 -10.25
CA ALA A 130 -5.00 3.08 -9.59
C ALA A 130 -6.11 2.03 -9.56
N ILE A 131 -7.33 2.44 -9.21
CA ILE A 131 -8.52 1.59 -9.21
C ILE A 131 -8.81 1.10 -10.63
N GLU A 132 -8.86 1.98 -11.64
CA GLU A 132 -9.11 1.61 -13.04
C GLU A 132 -8.12 0.55 -13.56
N ILE A 133 -6.82 0.74 -13.30
CA ILE A 133 -5.79 -0.22 -13.71
C ILE A 133 -5.97 -1.55 -12.95
N ASN A 134 -6.31 -1.49 -11.67
CA ASN A 134 -6.44 -2.68 -10.83
C ASN A 134 -7.69 -3.50 -11.13
N GLU A 135 -8.80 -2.89 -11.53
CA GLU A 135 -10.00 -3.61 -11.95
C GLU A 135 -9.71 -4.51 -13.17
N ARG A 136 -8.84 -4.05 -14.07
CA ARG A 136 -8.44 -4.80 -15.27
C ARG A 136 -7.40 -5.88 -14.97
N ARG A 137 -6.41 -5.58 -14.14
CA ARG A 137 -5.24 -6.46 -13.92
C ARG A 137 -5.31 -7.31 -12.66
N LYS A 138 -6.10 -6.92 -11.68
CA LYS A 138 -6.32 -7.60 -10.38
C LYS A 138 -5.01 -7.95 -9.66
N VAL A 139 -4.08 -7.00 -9.62
CA VAL A 139 -2.72 -7.18 -9.05
C VAL A 139 -2.70 -6.87 -7.56
N LEU A 140 -3.43 -5.85 -7.12
CA LEU A 140 -3.52 -5.44 -5.72
C LEU A 140 -4.88 -5.80 -5.13
N PRO A 141 -4.95 -6.17 -3.84
CA PRO A 141 -6.22 -6.21 -3.13
C PRO A 141 -6.89 -4.83 -3.15
N PRO A 142 -8.15 -4.68 -3.60
CA PRO A 142 -8.83 -3.38 -3.63
C PRO A 142 -8.91 -2.69 -2.26
N MET A 143 -9.04 -3.48 -1.17
CA MET A 143 -8.98 -2.96 0.20
C MET A 143 -7.65 -2.26 0.49
N LEU A 144 -6.53 -2.85 0.08
CA LEU A 144 -5.20 -2.28 0.31
C LEU A 144 -5.04 -0.92 -0.38
N ILE A 145 -5.56 -0.78 -1.60
CA ILE A 145 -5.54 0.50 -2.33
C ILE A 145 -6.23 1.60 -1.52
N ARG A 146 -7.44 1.33 -1.03
CA ARG A 146 -8.22 2.33 -0.28
C ARG A 146 -7.66 2.58 1.12
N THR A 147 -7.22 1.55 1.84
CA THR A 147 -6.58 1.71 3.14
C THR A 147 -5.36 2.62 3.07
N GLN A 148 -4.46 2.41 2.09
CA GLN A 148 -3.27 3.25 1.97
C GLN A 148 -3.63 4.71 1.63
N PHE A 149 -4.61 4.92 0.76
CA PHE A 149 -5.07 6.27 0.40
C PHE A 149 -5.75 6.98 1.57
N ILE A 150 -6.64 6.30 2.30
CA ILE A 150 -7.28 6.84 3.53
C ILE A 150 -6.22 7.22 4.56
N ARG A 151 -5.18 6.40 4.76
CA ARG A 151 -4.10 6.73 5.71
C ARG A 151 -3.37 8.01 5.32
N ALA A 152 -3.08 8.21 4.04
CA ALA A 152 -2.47 9.44 3.56
C ALA A 152 -3.39 10.66 3.80
N LEU A 153 -4.68 10.53 3.50
CA LEU A 153 -5.68 11.57 3.74
C LEU A 153 -5.77 11.94 5.24
N VAL A 154 -5.83 10.94 6.12
CA VAL A 154 -5.87 11.14 7.57
C VAL A 154 -4.60 11.82 8.07
N GLN A 155 -3.42 11.39 7.59
CA GLN A 155 -2.14 12.00 7.96
C GLN A 155 -2.07 13.48 7.56
N GLN A 156 -2.68 13.85 6.44
CA GLN A 156 -2.79 15.24 5.97
C GLN A 156 -4.02 15.98 6.51
N GLN A 157 -4.74 15.38 7.48
CA GLN A 157 -5.96 15.92 8.08
C GLN A 157 -7.10 16.22 7.06
N GLN A 158 -7.04 15.59 5.88
CA GLN A 158 -8.05 15.67 4.83
C GLN A 158 -9.11 14.58 5.05
N LEU A 159 -9.91 14.71 6.11
CA LEU A 159 -10.83 13.63 6.54
C LEU A 159 -12.04 13.47 5.62
N ALA A 160 -12.63 14.56 5.13
CA ALA A 160 -13.85 14.49 4.33
C ALA A 160 -13.69 13.67 3.03
N PRO A 161 -12.60 13.81 2.24
CA PRO A 161 -12.35 12.96 1.08
C PRO A 161 -12.19 11.46 1.40
N ALA A 162 -11.89 11.08 2.65
CA ALA A 162 -11.73 9.67 3.02
C ALA A 162 -13.08 8.94 3.17
N LEU A 163 -14.17 9.67 3.42
CA LEU A 163 -15.48 9.07 3.71
C LEU A 163 -16.02 8.18 2.56
N PRO A 164 -16.01 8.59 1.27
CA PRO A 164 -16.44 7.71 0.18
C PRO A 164 -15.62 6.41 0.06
N HIS A 165 -14.35 6.44 0.48
CA HIS A 165 -13.51 5.23 0.50
C HIS A 165 -13.93 4.29 1.64
N LEU A 166 -14.28 4.84 2.80
CA LEU A 166 -14.83 4.07 3.92
C LEU A 166 -16.22 3.52 3.61
N ASP A 167 -17.07 4.26 2.90
CA ASP A 167 -18.37 3.77 2.42
C ASP A 167 -18.22 2.57 1.49
N TRP A 168 -17.28 2.66 0.55
CA TRP A 168 -16.96 1.53 -0.32
C TRP A 168 -16.46 0.33 0.50
N MET A 169 -15.56 0.54 1.47
CA MET A 169 -15.03 -0.53 2.31
C MET A 169 -16.12 -1.18 3.17
N LYS A 170 -17.00 -0.36 3.78
CA LYS A 170 -18.21 -0.81 4.48
C LYS A 170 -19.01 -1.76 3.58
N GLY A 171 -19.29 -1.34 2.35
CA GLY A 171 -20.04 -2.11 1.36
C GLY A 171 -19.44 -3.47 0.97
N VAL A 172 -18.14 -3.70 1.19
CA VAL A 172 -17.52 -5.02 0.96
C VAL A 172 -17.81 -6.00 2.10
N TYR A 173 -17.95 -5.52 3.34
CA TYR A 173 -18.24 -6.39 4.49
C TYR A 173 -19.70 -6.84 4.53
N LEU A 174 -20.66 -5.96 4.16
CA LEU A 174 -22.10 -6.23 4.33
C LEU A 174 -22.58 -7.53 3.67
N PRO A 175 -22.21 -7.86 2.43
CA PRO A 175 -22.69 -9.07 1.76
C PRO A 175 -22.12 -10.38 2.34
N LEU A 176 -21.11 -10.30 3.21
CA LEU A 176 -20.41 -11.48 3.72
C LEU A 176 -21.15 -12.18 4.84
N HIS A 177 -21.96 -11.44 5.61
CA HIS A 177 -22.70 -11.93 6.78
C HIS A 177 -21.83 -12.69 7.80
N ASN A 178 -20.52 -12.42 7.81
CA ASN A 178 -19.53 -13.12 8.62
C ASN A 178 -18.31 -12.22 8.82
N THR A 179 -18.01 -11.89 10.08
CA THR A 179 -16.86 -11.05 10.45
C THR A 179 -15.74 -11.84 11.13
N ASP A 180 -15.75 -13.18 11.04
CA ASP A 180 -14.67 -14.01 11.56
C ASP A 180 -13.32 -13.64 10.90
N PRO A 181 -12.27 -13.35 11.70
CA PRO A 181 -10.96 -12.94 11.17
C PRO A 181 -10.36 -13.95 10.18
N THR A 182 -10.51 -15.26 10.43
CA THR A 182 -9.98 -16.30 9.54
C THR A 182 -10.73 -16.31 8.21
N TYR A 183 -12.06 -16.19 8.25
CA TYR A 183 -12.92 -16.09 7.08
C TYR A 183 -12.60 -14.87 6.22
N LEU A 184 -12.33 -13.71 6.83
CA LEU A 184 -11.95 -12.47 6.17
C LEU A 184 -10.54 -12.57 5.57
N ALA A 185 -9.58 -13.12 6.32
CA ALA A 185 -8.20 -13.32 5.86
C ALA A 185 -8.13 -14.21 4.61
N LEU A 186 -8.92 -15.29 4.56
CA LEU A 186 -9.02 -16.17 3.38
C LEU A 186 -9.52 -15.44 2.12
N ARG A 187 -10.18 -14.29 2.28
CA ARG A 187 -10.65 -13.41 1.19
C ARG A 187 -9.74 -12.20 0.96
N GLY A 188 -8.63 -12.10 1.68
CA GLY A 188 -7.71 -10.96 1.61
C GLY A 188 -8.33 -9.66 2.13
N LEU A 189 -9.29 -9.75 3.04
CA LEU A 189 -9.90 -8.61 3.71
C LEU A 189 -9.23 -8.34 5.06
N PRO A 190 -9.09 -7.08 5.48
CA PRO A 190 -8.72 -6.76 6.85
C PRO A 190 -9.73 -7.30 7.86
N ASP A 191 -9.30 -7.45 9.12
CA ASP A 191 -10.20 -7.77 10.22
C ASP A 191 -11.26 -6.67 10.37
N PHE A 192 -12.48 -7.08 10.70
CA PHE A 192 -13.60 -6.14 10.83
C PHE A 192 -13.39 -5.14 11.97
N ASP A 193 -12.83 -5.57 13.10
CA ASP A 193 -12.46 -4.68 14.21
C ASP A 193 -11.40 -3.66 13.79
N ALA A 194 -10.42 -4.07 12.97
CA ALA A 194 -9.40 -3.17 12.44
C ALA A 194 -10.01 -2.13 11.49
N PHE A 195 -11.01 -2.53 10.70
CA PHE A 195 -11.80 -1.59 9.89
C PHE A 195 -12.56 -0.59 10.75
N LEU A 196 -13.29 -1.03 11.77
CA LEU A 196 -14.01 -0.14 12.68
C LEU A 196 -13.07 0.83 13.40
N ALA A 197 -11.94 0.33 13.91
CA ALA A 197 -10.93 1.14 14.59
C ALA A 197 -10.32 2.22 13.68
N GLN A 198 -10.24 1.96 12.38
CA GLN A 198 -9.75 2.92 11.38
C GLN A 198 -10.85 3.86 10.88
N SER A 199 -12.12 3.49 11.00
CA SER A 199 -13.24 4.30 10.46
C SER A 199 -13.66 5.42 11.39
N TRP A 200 -13.73 5.18 12.71
CA TRP A 200 -14.26 6.19 13.65
C TRP A 200 -13.45 7.50 13.70
N PRO A 201 -12.10 7.52 13.55
CA PRO A 201 -11.33 8.77 13.51
C PRO A 201 -11.64 9.64 12.29
N VAL A 202 -12.33 9.09 11.29
CA VAL A 202 -12.74 9.80 10.07
C VAL A 202 -14.24 10.10 10.10
N VAL A 203 -15.06 9.10 10.38
CA VAL A 203 -16.52 9.21 10.32
C VAL A 203 -17.03 10.24 11.33
N ILE A 204 -16.53 10.20 12.57
CA ILE A 204 -17.04 11.06 13.66
C ILE A 204 -16.70 12.54 13.43
N PRO A 205 -15.48 12.92 13.01
CA PRO A 205 -15.20 14.33 12.72
C PRO A 205 -15.84 14.87 11.44
N VAL A 206 -16.16 14.00 10.47
CA VAL A 206 -16.69 14.41 9.16
C VAL A 206 -18.22 14.52 9.15
N LEU A 207 -18.90 13.65 9.88
CA LEU A 207 -20.36 13.59 9.92
C LEU A 207 -20.93 14.23 11.20
N ALA A 208 -22.17 14.71 11.12
CA ALA A 208 -22.90 15.05 12.34
C ALA A 208 -23.13 13.78 13.19
N SER A 209 -23.22 13.90 14.52
CA SER A 209 -23.35 12.74 15.41
C SER A 209 -24.52 11.82 15.05
N SER A 210 -25.68 12.39 14.66
CA SER A 210 -26.83 11.60 14.20
C SER A 210 -26.55 10.84 12.91
N GLN A 211 -25.80 11.42 11.98
CA GLN A 211 -25.39 10.77 10.73
C GLN A 211 -24.36 9.68 10.98
N ALA A 212 -23.40 9.90 11.89
CA ALA A 212 -22.43 8.88 12.30
C ALA A 212 -23.14 7.67 12.95
N ILE A 213 -24.12 7.91 13.82
CA ILE A 213 -24.95 6.84 14.41
C ILE A 213 -25.64 6.03 13.32
N VAL A 214 -26.28 6.71 12.35
CA VAL A 214 -26.93 6.04 11.21
C VAL A 214 -25.91 5.23 10.41
N TRP A 215 -24.76 5.82 10.09
CA TRP A 215 -23.72 5.19 9.28
C TRP A 215 -23.23 3.86 9.87
N TYR A 216 -23.03 3.81 11.19
CA TYR A 216 -22.66 2.58 11.89
C TYR A 216 -23.83 1.61 11.99
N SER A 217 -25.02 2.11 12.34
CA SER A 217 -26.22 1.30 12.54
C SER A 217 -26.68 0.59 11.26
N GLU A 218 -26.45 1.19 10.09
CA GLU A 218 -26.74 0.59 8.78
C GLU A 218 -26.06 -0.77 8.57
N MET A 219 -24.94 -1.03 9.24
CA MET A 219 -24.25 -2.32 9.12
C MET A 219 -24.97 -3.43 9.89
N LEU A 220 -25.61 -3.11 11.03
CA LEU A 220 -26.13 -4.09 11.98
C LEU A 220 -27.01 -5.21 11.37
N PRO A 221 -27.95 -4.92 10.46
CA PRO A 221 -28.81 -5.96 9.88
C PRO A 221 -28.07 -7.00 9.05
N TYR A 222 -26.85 -6.68 8.60
CA TYR A 222 -26.06 -7.50 7.69
C TYR A 222 -24.93 -8.26 8.39
N LEU A 223 -24.63 -7.96 9.65
CA LEU A 223 -23.51 -8.58 10.38
C LEU A 223 -23.96 -9.80 11.18
N ASP A 224 -23.02 -10.72 11.40
CA ASP A 224 -23.15 -11.80 12.38
C ASP A 224 -23.10 -11.26 13.83
N THR A 225 -23.32 -12.12 14.82
CA THR A 225 -23.37 -11.72 16.23
C THR A 225 -22.09 -11.02 16.71
N PRO A 226 -20.86 -11.51 16.38
CA PRO A 226 -19.62 -10.80 16.71
C PRO A 226 -19.56 -9.41 16.08
N GLY A 227 -19.82 -9.29 14.77
CA GLY A 227 -19.78 -8.01 14.07
C GLY A 227 -20.79 -7.00 14.61
N GLN A 228 -22.02 -7.44 14.90
CA GLN A 228 -23.02 -6.59 15.56
C GLN A 228 -22.53 -6.10 16.92
N SER A 229 -21.92 -6.97 17.72
CA SER A 229 -21.39 -6.61 19.04
C SER A 229 -20.29 -5.57 18.94
N ALA A 230 -19.39 -5.70 17.96
CA ALA A 230 -18.33 -4.72 17.69
C ALA A 230 -18.90 -3.35 17.28
N VAL A 231 -19.89 -3.31 16.38
CA VAL A 231 -20.56 -2.05 15.99
C VAL A 231 -21.28 -1.39 17.17
N ARG A 232 -22.01 -2.16 17.98
CA ARG A 232 -22.67 -1.64 19.20
C ARG A 232 -21.66 -1.07 20.19
N ALA A 233 -20.48 -1.69 20.30
CA ALA A 233 -19.41 -1.17 21.14
C ALA A 233 -18.90 0.20 20.64
N VAL A 234 -18.74 0.39 19.32
CA VAL A 234 -18.40 1.70 18.75
C VAL A 234 -19.48 2.73 19.03
N LEU A 235 -20.75 2.40 18.78
CA LEU A 235 -21.89 3.29 19.04
C LEU A 235 -21.92 3.76 20.51
N ARG A 236 -21.72 2.84 21.46
CA ARG A 236 -21.70 3.18 22.89
C ARG A 236 -20.46 3.99 23.28
N THR A 237 -19.27 3.52 22.90
CA THR A 237 -18.01 4.07 23.42
C THR A 237 -17.60 5.37 22.73
N GLN A 238 -17.88 5.52 21.44
CA GLN A 238 -17.44 6.68 20.66
C GLN A 238 -18.56 7.71 20.43
N LEU A 239 -19.82 7.26 20.41
CA LEU A 239 -20.97 8.12 20.08
C LEU A 239 -21.97 8.26 21.24
N GLY A 240 -21.77 7.57 22.37
CA GLY A 240 -22.68 7.63 23.52
C GLY A 240 -24.10 7.13 23.20
N PHE A 241 -24.24 6.28 22.18
CA PHE A 241 -25.52 5.76 21.70
C PHE A 241 -25.69 4.29 22.09
N ASP A 242 -26.73 4.01 22.88
CA ASP A 242 -27.14 2.64 23.20
C ASP A 242 -28.25 2.20 22.23
N SER A 243 -27.93 1.21 21.39
CA SER A 243 -28.81 0.60 20.38
C SER A 243 -29.30 -0.79 20.77
#